data_AF-A0A935FKJ7-F1
#
_entry.id   AF-A0A935FKJ7-F1
#
_cell.length_a   1.000
_cell.length_b   1.000
_cell.length_c   1.000
_cell.angle_alpha   90.00
_cell.angle_beta   90.00
_cell.angle_gamma   90.00
#
_symmetry.space_group_name_H-M   'P 1'
#
loop_
_entity.id
_entity.type
_entity.pdbx_description
1 polymer ?
#
loop_
_entity_poly.entity_id
_entity_poly.type
_entity_poly.pdbx_seq_one_letter_code
_entity_poly.pdbx_strand_id
1 'polypeptide(L)'
;MWLPAALRATAAARGPRDAIRRGPPPADRVADAQPQPGRLRRAPGADRTAWAPGRAPPRLWATYRAVARSRYPNALRSVVAGVVFRPTRAGALGPRQQAPACSDRCSPLSFALAPRRFLVQVEFWAVTDTGKQRSHNEDNYLIDKNLRLFVVADGMGGHAAGEVASSLCVRRVRDAVGENRDIIESFESGRGADRNDVLHVLEHAVQAACSAIYERAQEQPDKRGMGTTCSLLLLTNERGFLAHVGDSRIYLMRDRQVHQLSEDHSLVNELARRGKLRPDQIDSSVYRDFRNAVTRAVGVYESVEVDTLDFDVLPGDRFVLCSDGLHFYFNELEQMSAVLDHDDVRAATQRLVDVANAGGGHDNITAVVVRVAVSAGEEQRVRDVSLKLEVLKGMPLFSYLGYKELVRVLNSMQVRDYAEGGSIIREGAPGDELFLILDGEVRLHKGETFVATLHRGDHFGEMALVDNAPRSASGTASATARLLVLRRVDFYEIIRSESALSVKLLWSLVQVLVRRLRKTTADLSGARAEAALPDLTSDAFDDTTSNR
;
A
#
# COMPACT_ATOMS: atom_id res chain seq x y z
N MET A 1 -25.79 -45.12 36.99
CA MET A 1 -26.92 -46.07 36.96
C MET A 1 -26.92 -46.67 35.56
N TRP A 2 -26.58 -47.96 35.46
CA TRP A 2 -26.64 -48.89 34.31
C TRP A 2 -25.68 -48.71 33.10
N LEU A 3 -24.63 -49.55 33.16
CA LEU A 3 -23.71 -50.13 32.15
C LEU A 3 -24.42 -51.28 31.37
N PRO A 4 -23.86 -51.99 30.34
CA PRO A 4 -22.49 -52.57 30.27
C PRO A 4 -21.79 -52.48 28.88
N ALA A 5 -20.46 -52.57 28.67
CA ALA A 5 -19.36 -53.46 29.10
C ALA A 5 -19.40 -54.92 28.59
N ALA A 6 -18.59 -55.23 27.56
CA ALA A 6 -17.95 -56.52 27.27
C ALA A 6 -17.07 -56.34 25.99
N LEU A 7 -15.84 -56.85 25.82
CA LEU A 7 -15.14 -57.97 26.45
C LEU A 7 -13.61 -57.81 26.22
N ARG A 8 -12.83 -58.17 27.24
CA ARG A 8 -11.35 -58.26 27.24
C ARG A 8 -10.90 -59.69 26.86
N ALA A 9 -9.71 -59.76 26.22
CA ALA A 9 -8.56 -60.67 26.44
C ALA A 9 -8.80 -62.22 26.43
N THR A 10 -8.00 -63.05 25.75
CA THR A 10 -6.62 -63.47 26.12
C THR A 10 -6.14 -64.61 25.18
N ALA A 11 -4.84 -64.95 25.28
CA ALA A 11 -4.11 -66.16 24.85
C ALA A 11 -3.33 -66.02 23.51
N ALA A 12 -2.00 -65.83 23.50
CA ALA A 12 -0.87 -66.65 23.95
C ALA A 12 -0.28 -67.51 22.80
N ALA A 13 1.03 -67.31 22.54
CA ALA A 13 2.09 -68.33 22.47
C ALA A 13 3.07 -68.24 21.26
N ARG A 14 4.38 -68.20 21.63
CA ARG A 14 5.60 -68.75 20.96
C ARG A 14 6.30 -67.94 19.85
N GLY A 15 7.56 -67.54 20.12
CA GLY A 15 8.55 -67.00 19.17
C GLY A 15 9.32 -68.11 18.42
N PRO A 16 10.61 -67.98 18.02
CA PRO A 16 11.49 -66.81 17.85
C PRO A 16 12.03 -66.66 16.39
N ARG A 17 12.71 -65.55 16.04
CA ARG A 17 13.93 -65.49 15.18
C ARG A 17 14.32 -64.06 14.74
N ASP A 18 15.56 -63.71 15.05
CA ASP A 18 16.62 -63.05 14.26
C ASP A 18 16.40 -61.70 13.55
N ALA A 19 17.21 -60.74 14.05
CA ALA A 19 18.16 -59.89 13.32
C ALA A 19 17.67 -58.98 12.18
N ILE A 20 17.85 -57.66 12.38
CA ILE A 20 18.90 -56.83 11.74
C ILE A 20 18.65 -55.36 12.13
N ARG A 21 19.59 -54.79 12.91
CA ARG A 21 19.73 -53.33 13.09
C ARG A 21 20.46 -52.76 11.86
N ARG A 22 19.91 -51.73 11.22
CA ARG A 22 20.66 -50.86 10.30
C ARG A 22 20.68 -49.44 10.88
N GLY A 23 21.89 -49.00 11.25
CA GLY A 23 22.18 -47.62 11.62
C GLY A 23 22.35 -46.72 10.38
N PRO A 24 22.45 -45.39 10.59
CA PRO A 24 22.59 -44.41 9.50
C PRO A 24 24.02 -44.42 8.91
N PRO A 25 24.19 -44.12 7.60
CA PRO A 25 25.51 -44.07 6.95
C PRO A 25 26.29 -42.77 7.24
N PRO A 26 27.62 -42.78 7.05
CA PRO A 26 28.57 -41.88 7.71
C PRO A 26 28.90 -40.59 6.94
N ALA A 27 29.53 -39.67 7.68
CA ALA A 27 30.09 -38.42 7.21
C ALA A 27 31.43 -38.62 6.49
N ASP A 28 31.56 -38.07 5.28
CA ASP A 28 32.84 -37.93 4.57
C ASP A 28 33.40 -36.51 4.68
N ARG A 29 34.67 -36.48 5.08
CA ARG A 29 35.55 -35.30 5.10
C ARG A 29 35.99 -34.98 3.67
N VAL A 30 35.89 -33.72 3.26
CA VAL A 30 36.73 -33.16 2.19
C VAL A 30 37.34 -31.85 2.70
N ALA A 31 38.62 -31.73 2.40
CA ALA A 31 39.62 -30.86 2.99
C ALA A 31 39.55 -29.38 2.56
N ASP A 32 40.26 -28.57 3.35
CA ASP A 32 40.67 -27.19 3.13
C ASP A 32 40.97 -26.81 1.67
N ALA A 33 40.35 -25.72 1.21
CA ALA A 33 40.90 -24.86 0.18
C ALA A 33 40.35 -23.44 0.33
N GLN A 34 41.17 -22.57 0.93
CA GLN A 34 41.00 -21.12 0.90
C GLN A 34 41.05 -20.59 -0.55
N PRO A 35 40.15 -19.70 -0.98
CA PRO A 35 40.35 -18.94 -2.21
C PRO A 35 41.21 -17.71 -1.93
N GLN A 36 42.47 -17.73 -2.40
CA GLN A 36 43.32 -16.54 -2.47
C GLN A 36 42.81 -15.55 -3.53
N PRO A 37 42.92 -14.23 -3.30
CA PRO A 37 42.43 -13.21 -4.22
C PRO A 37 43.32 -13.10 -5.47
N GLY A 38 42.69 -13.23 -6.63
CA GLY A 38 43.31 -13.03 -7.93
C GLY A 38 43.81 -11.59 -8.12
N ARG A 39 45.11 -11.46 -8.38
CA ARG A 39 45.77 -10.24 -8.85
C ARG A 39 45.20 -9.81 -10.21
N LEU A 40 44.51 -8.68 -10.25
CA LEU A 40 44.31 -7.91 -11.47
C LEU A 40 45.30 -6.74 -11.51
N ARG A 41 46.01 -6.67 -12.65
CA ARG A 41 47.10 -5.74 -12.97
C ARG A 41 46.67 -4.28 -12.85
N ARG A 42 47.51 -3.46 -12.21
CA ARG A 42 47.52 -2.00 -12.34
C ARG A 42 48.12 -1.60 -13.69
N ALA A 43 47.47 -0.67 -14.38
CA ALA A 43 48.07 0.20 -15.40
C ALA A 43 48.12 1.65 -14.87
N PRO A 44 49.04 2.50 -15.36
CA PRO A 44 49.60 3.59 -14.57
C PRO A 44 48.99 4.97 -14.86
N GLY A 45 49.09 5.86 -13.85
CA GLY A 45 49.33 7.30 -14.01
C GLY A 45 48.17 8.21 -14.43
N ALA A 46 47.64 8.98 -13.47
CA ALA A 46 47.28 10.39 -13.69
C ALA A 46 47.21 11.13 -12.35
N ASP A 47 47.61 12.38 -12.38
CA ASP A 47 48.14 13.20 -11.29
C ASP A 47 47.23 13.52 -10.11
N ARG A 48 47.89 13.73 -8.97
CA ARG A 48 47.41 14.51 -7.84
C ARG A 48 47.34 15.98 -8.24
N THR A 49 46.15 16.57 -8.21
CA THR A 49 45.99 18.02 -8.00
C THR A 49 44.86 18.29 -7.01
N ALA A 50 45.02 19.39 -6.29
CA ALA A 50 44.40 19.76 -5.03
C ALA A 50 42.86 19.86 -5.05
N TRP A 51 42.25 19.52 -3.92
CA TRP A 51 40.83 19.72 -3.64
C TRP A 51 40.64 20.99 -2.82
N ALA A 52 39.83 21.92 -3.33
CA ALA A 52 39.25 23.05 -2.59
C ALA A 52 37.71 22.91 -2.64
N PRO A 53 36.98 23.30 -1.58
CA PRO A 53 35.59 22.89 -1.40
C PRO A 53 34.63 23.79 -2.19
N GLY A 54 33.68 23.19 -2.91
CA GLY A 54 32.57 23.94 -3.50
C GLY A 54 31.85 23.22 -4.63
N ARG A 55 30.57 22.89 -4.37
CA ARG A 55 29.51 22.45 -5.31
C ARG A 55 29.54 20.96 -5.72
N ALA A 56 28.53 20.24 -5.24
CA ALA A 56 28.20 18.89 -5.68
C ALA A 56 27.77 18.88 -7.17
N PRO A 57 28.21 17.89 -7.99
CA PRO A 57 27.81 17.81 -9.40
C PRO A 57 26.48 17.04 -9.59
N PRO A 58 25.76 17.25 -10.71
CA PRO A 58 24.36 16.80 -10.92
C PRO A 58 24.19 15.32 -11.25
N ARG A 59 25.18 14.46 -10.93
CA ARG A 59 25.26 13.11 -11.51
C ARG A 59 24.44 12.03 -10.81
N LEU A 60 23.84 12.31 -9.66
CA LEU A 60 22.95 11.37 -8.95
C LEU A 60 21.50 11.34 -9.52
N TRP A 61 21.08 12.40 -10.22
CA TRP A 61 19.74 12.45 -10.85
C TRP A 61 19.62 11.55 -12.10
N ALA A 62 20.74 11.34 -12.81
CA ALA A 62 20.75 10.57 -14.07
C ALA A 62 20.72 9.05 -13.83
N THR A 63 21.38 8.57 -12.78
CA THR A 63 21.35 7.16 -12.36
C THR A 63 20.00 6.78 -11.75
N TYR A 64 19.36 7.68 -11.00
CA TYR A 64 18.01 7.44 -10.47
C TYR A 64 16.95 7.31 -11.59
N ARG A 65 17.02 8.15 -12.63
CA ARG A 65 16.18 7.98 -13.84
C ARG A 65 16.39 6.63 -14.55
N ALA A 66 17.58 6.04 -14.47
CA ALA A 66 17.86 4.75 -15.11
C ALA A 66 17.23 3.57 -14.35
N VAL A 67 17.16 3.66 -13.01
CA VAL A 67 16.47 2.67 -12.16
C VAL A 67 14.95 2.85 -12.26
N ALA A 68 14.44 4.09 -12.28
CA ALA A 68 13.02 4.37 -12.51
C ALA A 68 12.52 3.86 -13.89
N ARG A 69 13.38 3.88 -14.92
CA ARG A 69 13.08 3.32 -16.26
C ARG A 69 12.88 1.80 -16.26
N SER A 70 13.49 1.06 -15.33
CA SER A 70 13.32 -0.40 -15.29
C SER A 70 12.01 -0.82 -14.60
N ARG A 71 11.37 0.09 -13.85
CA ARG A 71 10.12 -0.17 -13.12
C ARG A 71 8.87 0.30 -13.88
N TYR A 72 8.94 1.35 -14.71
CA TYR A 72 7.76 1.89 -15.45
C TYR A 72 8.08 2.40 -16.88
N PRO A 73 7.96 1.57 -17.93
CA PRO A 73 8.33 1.98 -19.30
C PRO A 73 7.33 2.90 -20.02
N ASN A 74 6.10 3.10 -19.50
CA ASN A 74 5.00 3.72 -20.28
C ASN A 74 4.55 5.13 -19.84
N ALA A 75 5.23 5.79 -18.88
CA ALA A 75 4.78 7.10 -18.38
C ALA A 75 5.28 8.34 -19.16
N LEU A 76 6.01 8.18 -20.27
CA LEU A 76 6.51 9.32 -21.06
C LEU A 76 6.19 9.16 -22.55
N ARG A 77 4.90 9.28 -22.89
CA ARG A 77 4.43 9.58 -24.25
C ARG A 77 3.42 10.72 -24.23
N SER A 78 3.84 11.89 -23.77
CA SER A 78 3.45 13.16 -24.39
C SER A 78 4.35 14.26 -23.82
N VAL A 79 4.55 15.32 -24.58
CA VAL A 79 5.40 16.49 -24.28
C VAL A 79 6.90 16.26 -24.49
N VAL A 80 7.33 16.20 -25.76
CA VAL A 80 8.40 17.08 -26.31
C VAL A 80 8.21 17.16 -27.83
N ALA A 81 7.50 18.18 -28.31
CA ALA A 81 7.70 18.70 -29.68
C ALA A 81 8.53 19.98 -29.52
N GLY A 82 9.75 19.93 -30.05
CA GLY A 82 10.77 20.93 -29.81
C GLY A 82 10.55 22.25 -30.54
N VAL A 83 11.17 23.29 -30.02
CA VAL A 83 11.70 24.40 -30.81
C VAL A 83 13.05 24.79 -30.22
N VAL A 84 14.10 24.51 -31.00
CA VAL A 84 15.46 25.00 -30.77
C VAL A 84 15.54 26.39 -31.40
N PHE A 85 15.83 27.43 -30.61
CA PHE A 85 16.24 28.73 -31.16
C PHE A 85 17.67 29.05 -30.75
N ARG A 86 18.55 29.18 -31.76
CA ARG A 86 19.93 29.67 -31.63
C ARG A 86 19.95 31.18 -31.38
N PRO A 87 20.94 31.73 -30.66
CA PRO A 87 21.14 33.17 -30.55
C PRO A 87 22.03 33.69 -31.69
N THR A 88 21.65 34.80 -32.31
CA THR A 88 22.53 35.64 -33.13
C THR A 88 22.55 37.08 -32.59
N ARG A 89 23.72 37.70 -32.69
CA ARG A 89 24.11 38.99 -32.10
C ARG A 89 23.53 40.21 -32.84
N ALA A 90 23.26 41.25 -32.04
CA ALA A 90 23.52 42.69 -32.18
C ALA A 90 23.10 43.48 -33.45
N GLY A 91 22.35 44.57 -33.22
CA GLY A 91 22.20 45.71 -34.13
C GLY A 91 21.39 46.84 -33.45
N ALA A 92 21.89 48.07 -33.48
CA ALA A 92 21.43 49.23 -32.71
C ALA A 92 20.53 50.21 -33.51
N LEU A 93 19.93 51.17 -32.76
CA LEU A 93 19.38 52.51 -33.13
C LEU A 93 17.85 52.65 -33.29
N GLY A 94 17.29 53.64 -32.57
CA GLY A 94 15.88 54.10 -32.63
C GLY A 94 15.60 55.11 -33.76
N PRO A 95 14.65 56.09 -33.67
CA PRO A 95 13.68 56.41 -32.61
C PRO A 95 12.20 56.57 -33.08
N ARG A 96 11.34 56.89 -32.09
CA ARG A 96 9.89 57.16 -32.07
C ARG A 96 9.25 57.84 -33.31
N GLN A 97 8.06 57.37 -33.70
CA GLN A 97 6.91 58.20 -34.13
C GLN A 97 5.57 57.57 -33.68
N GLN A 98 4.61 58.44 -33.35
CA GLN A 98 3.29 58.18 -32.77
C GLN A 98 2.24 57.82 -33.85
N ALA A 99 1.25 57.02 -33.47
CA ALA A 99 -0.06 56.91 -34.10
C ALA A 99 -1.11 56.48 -33.05
N PRO A 100 -2.42 56.74 -33.27
CA PRO A 100 -3.29 57.36 -32.27
C PRO A 100 -4.18 56.40 -31.47
N ALA A 101 -4.81 56.98 -30.44
CA ALA A 101 -5.77 56.38 -29.54
C ALA A 101 -7.03 55.83 -30.26
N CYS A 102 -7.49 54.66 -29.82
CA CYS A 102 -8.91 54.35 -29.79
C CYS A 102 -9.24 53.74 -28.43
N SER A 103 -10.17 54.39 -27.77
CA SER A 103 -10.81 54.03 -26.51
C SER A 103 -11.46 52.66 -26.60
N ASP A 104 -11.20 51.78 -25.63
CA ASP A 104 -12.29 51.07 -24.96
C ASP A 104 -11.86 50.51 -23.61
N ARG A 105 -12.82 50.55 -22.69
CA ARG A 105 -12.70 50.25 -21.27
C ARG A 105 -12.27 48.80 -21.06
N CYS A 106 -11.06 48.60 -20.58
CA CYS A 106 -10.69 47.41 -19.82
C CYS A 106 -10.27 47.84 -18.41
N SER A 107 -11.24 47.84 -17.49
CA SER A 107 -10.96 47.78 -16.06
C SER A 107 -10.05 46.57 -15.79
N PRO A 108 -8.93 46.72 -15.06
CA PRO A 108 -8.17 45.57 -14.64
C PRO A 108 -9.04 44.81 -13.63
N LEU A 109 -9.62 43.69 -14.06
CA LEU A 109 -10.03 42.64 -13.14
C LEU A 109 -8.75 42.14 -12.48
N SER A 110 -8.36 42.82 -11.40
CA SER A 110 -7.45 42.28 -10.42
C SER A 110 -8.11 41.04 -9.84
N PHE A 111 -7.87 39.89 -10.46
CA PHE A 111 -8.00 38.62 -9.78
C PHE A 111 -6.91 38.61 -8.70
N ALA A 112 -7.24 39.22 -7.56
CA ALA A 112 -6.59 38.91 -6.31
C ALA A 112 -6.79 37.40 -6.12
N LEU A 113 -5.77 36.62 -6.44
CA LEU A 113 -5.64 35.25 -5.96
C LEU A 113 -5.66 35.35 -4.44
N ALA A 114 -6.85 35.20 -3.85
CA ALA A 114 -6.97 34.99 -2.43
C ALA A 114 -6.02 33.83 -2.07
N PRO A 115 -5.20 33.95 -1.02
CA PRO A 115 -4.40 32.83 -0.56
C PRO A 115 -5.40 31.71 -0.23
N ARG A 116 -5.38 30.63 -1.00
CA ARG A 116 -6.21 29.45 -0.72
C ARG A 116 -5.77 28.96 0.66
N ARG A 117 -6.64 29.17 1.65
CA ARG A 117 -6.47 28.64 3.00
C ARG A 117 -6.28 27.13 2.90
N PHE A 118 -5.25 26.61 3.57
CA PHE A 118 -5.10 25.19 3.81
C PHE A 118 -6.41 24.66 4.43
N LEU A 119 -7.01 23.65 3.80
CA LEU A 119 -8.36 23.19 4.17
C LEU A 119 -8.35 22.26 5.38
N VAL A 120 -7.24 21.53 5.60
CA VAL A 120 -7.10 20.61 6.73
C VAL A 120 -6.45 21.32 7.91
N GLN A 121 -7.23 21.53 8.95
CA GLN A 121 -6.68 21.84 10.26
C GLN A 121 -6.33 20.52 10.96
N VAL A 122 -5.12 20.46 11.51
CA VAL A 122 -4.64 19.29 12.26
C VAL A 122 -4.27 19.69 13.68
N GLU A 123 -4.75 18.91 14.64
CA GLU A 123 -4.30 18.94 16.02
C GLU A 123 -3.30 17.80 16.19
N PHE A 124 -2.19 18.01 16.90
CA PHE A 124 -1.21 16.96 17.10
C PHE A 124 -0.51 17.11 18.45
N TRP A 125 -0.05 15.99 18.97
CA TRP A 125 0.79 15.95 20.15
C TRP A 125 1.75 14.78 20.08
N ALA A 126 2.99 15.01 20.53
CA ALA A 126 4.01 13.98 20.62
C ALA A 126 4.46 13.81 22.06
N VAL A 127 4.72 12.56 22.44
CA VAL A 127 5.36 12.19 23.70
C VAL A 127 6.45 11.18 23.37
N THR A 128 7.63 11.39 23.95
CA THR A 128 8.71 10.40 23.95
C THR A 128 9.13 10.20 25.40
N ASP A 129 9.34 8.95 25.79
CA ASP A 129 9.69 8.52 27.14
C ASP A 129 10.76 7.45 27.04
N THR A 130 11.77 7.51 27.91
CA THR A 130 12.86 6.52 27.92
C THR A 130 12.36 5.11 28.27
N GLY A 131 11.19 4.99 28.89
CA GLY A 131 10.72 3.76 29.50
C GLY A 131 11.31 3.57 30.90
N LYS A 132 10.94 2.45 31.53
CA LYS A 132 11.34 2.13 32.91
C LYS A 132 12.64 1.34 33.01
N GLN A 133 13.05 0.67 31.93
CA GLN A 133 14.19 -0.27 31.95
C GLN A 133 15.42 0.19 31.17
N ARG A 134 15.28 1.24 30.34
CA ARG A 134 16.40 1.82 29.60
C ARG A 134 16.97 3.04 30.34
N SER A 135 18.25 3.32 30.13
CA SER A 135 18.96 4.47 30.70
C SER A 135 19.05 5.67 29.75
N HIS A 136 18.89 5.43 28.45
CA HIS A 136 19.00 6.42 27.38
C HIS A 136 17.86 6.22 26.38
N ASN A 137 17.50 7.31 25.70
CA ASN A 137 16.47 7.30 24.67
C ASN A 137 17.11 7.37 23.28
N GLU A 138 16.96 6.32 22.49
CA GLU A 138 17.45 6.22 21.11
C GLU A 138 16.37 6.55 20.09
N ASP A 139 15.11 6.74 20.52
CA ASP A 139 14.03 7.21 19.67
C ASP A 139 14.15 8.70 19.35
N ASN A 140 13.67 9.08 18.17
CA ASN A 140 13.47 10.46 17.78
C ASN A 140 12.15 10.65 17.03
N TYR A 141 11.63 11.87 17.07
CA TYR A 141 10.44 12.24 16.31
C TYR A 141 10.57 13.65 15.75
N LEU A 142 9.80 13.92 14.70
CA LEU A 142 9.68 15.23 14.09
C LEU A 142 8.22 15.58 13.86
N ILE A 143 7.88 16.83 14.15
CA ILE A 143 6.66 17.47 13.70
C ILE A 143 7.03 18.76 12.97
N ASP A 144 6.85 18.78 11.66
CA ASP A 144 6.96 20.00 10.86
C ASP A 144 5.55 20.48 10.49
N LYS A 145 5.11 21.56 11.15
CA LYS A 145 3.77 22.13 10.95
C LYS A 145 3.59 22.75 9.56
N ASN A 146 4.66 23.27 8.97
CA ASN A 146 4.60 23.95 7.68
C ASN A 146 4.50 22.94 6.55
N LEU A 147 5.24 21.85 6.66
CA LEU A 147 5.19 20.73 5.71
C LEU A 147 4.06 19.74 6.01
N ARG A 148 3.41 19.83 7.19
CA ARG A 148 2.47 18.82 7.72
C ARG A 148 3.08 17.41 7.68
N LEU A 149 4.35 17.35 8.07
CA LEU A 149 5.16 16.15 8.06
C LEU A 149 5.38 15.67 9.51
N PHE A 150 5.09 14.40 9.73
CA PHE A 150 5.24 13.72 11.02
C PHE A 150 6.15 12.52 10.81
N VAL A 151 7.16 12.36 11.66
CA VAL A 151 8.13 11.26 11.56
C VAL A 151 8.39 10.69 12.94
N VAL A 152 8.47 9.36 13.03
CA VAL A 152 9.00 8.62 14.19
C VAL A 152 10.12 7.72 13.69
N ALA A 153 11.23 7.73 14.40
CA ALA A 153 12.43 6.96 14.08
C ALA A 153 12.96 6.33 15.37
N ASP A 154 13.06 5.00 15.37
CA ASP A 154 13.59 4.21 16.48
C ASP A 154 15.02 3.81 16.15
N GLY A 155 15.96 4.36 16.90
CA GLY A 155 17.39 4.22 16.67
C GLY A 155 17.89 2.86 17.16
N MET A 156 18.63 2.15 16.31
CA MET A 156 19.27 0.89 16.65
C MET A 156 20.78 0.98 16.51
N GLY A 157 21.48 0.50 17.53
CA GLY A 157 22.95 0.48 17.60
C GLY A 157 23.42 0.30 19.04
N GLY A 158 24.73 0.28 19.29
CA GLY A 158 25.21 0.52 20.66
C GLY A 158 24.79 1.91 21.13
N HIS A 159 24.76 2.16 22.45
CA HIS A 159 24.08 3.30 23.08
C HIS A 159 24.15 4.65 22.32
N ALA A 160 25.34 5.13 21.97
CA ALA A 160 25.49 6.44 21.32
C ALA A 160 25.26 6.44 19.79
N ALA A 161 25.12 5.27 19.18
CA ALA A 161 25.00 5.11 17.74
C ALA A 161 23.53 5.19 17.29
N GLY A 162 22.60 4.63 18.08
CA GLY A 162 21.16 4.65 17.81
C GLY A 162 20.57 6.07 17.82
N GLU A 163 20.82 6.84 18.89
CA GLU A 163 20.39 8.24 19.02
C GLU A 163 20.87 9.11 17.83
N VAL A 164 22.12 8.92 17.41
CA VAL A 164 22.71 9.65 16.30
C VAL A 164 22.02 9.29 14.98
N ALA A 165 21.72 8.01 14.76
CA ALA A 165 21.04 7.53 13.57
C ALA A 165 19.60 8.06 13.48
N SER A 166 18.79 7.91 14.53
CA SER A 166 17.41 8.38 14.56
C SER A 166 17.30 9.90 14.42
N SER A 167 18.17 10.65 15.12
CA SER A 167 18.26 12.11 15.01
C SER A 167 18.69 12.58 13.61
N LEU A 168 19.65 11.89 12.98
CA LEU A 168 20.06 12.20 11.62
C LEU A 168 18.96 11.88 10.61
N CYS A 169 18.23 10.78 10.80
CA CYS A 169 17.12 10.38 9.94
C CYS A 169 16.05 11.46 9.86
N VAL A 170 15.47 11.85 11.01
CA VAL A 170 14.36 12.81 11.03
C VAL A 170 14.75 14.16 10.42
N ARG A 171 16.00 14.61 10.64
CA ARG A 171 16.52 15.84 10.03
C ARG A 171 16.64 15.73 8.51
N ARG A 172 17.24 14.65 8.01
CA ARG A 172 17.46 14.46 6.57
C ARG A 172 16.15 14.25 5.81
N VAL A 173 15.19 13.54 6.40
CA VAL A 173 13.84 13.40 5.84
C VAL A 173 13.18 14.77 5.69
N ARG A 174 13.20 15.60 6.75
CA ARG A 174 12.66 16.97 6.68
C ARG A 174 13.30 17.79 5.57
N ASP A 175 14.64 17.78 5.51
CA ASP A 175 15.38 18.60 4.55
C ASP A 175 15.05 18.16 3.12
N ALA A 176 15.07 16.86 2.83
CA ALA A 176 14.76 16.32 1.50
C ALA A 176 13.29 16.58 1.08
N VAL A 177 12.34 16.50 2.00
CA VAL A 177 10.93 16.86 1.73
C VAL A 177 10.80 18.37 1.49
N GLY A 178 11.49 19.19 2.29
CA GLY A 178 11.51 20.65 2.15
C GLY A 178 12.13 21.12 0.84
N GLU A 179 13.19 20.46 0.37
CA GLU A 179 13.84 20.72 -0.93
C GLU A 179 12.92 20.40 -2.12
N ASN A 180 11.97 19.46 -1.95
CA ASN A 180 11.01 19.04 -2.97
C ASN A 180 9.59 19.59 -2.72
N ARG A 181 9.47 20.64 -1.90
CA ARG A 181 8.19 21.24 -1.54
C ARG A 181 7.35 21.68 -2.75
N ASP A 182 8.00 22.15 -3.82
CA ASP A 182 7.32 22.60 -5.04
C ASP A 182 6.46 21.49 -5.67
N ILE A 183 6.89 20.22 -5.57
CA ILE A 183 6.14 19.07 -6.09
C ILE A 183 4.86 18.86 -5.26
N ILE A 184 4.99 18.97 -3.93
CA ILE A 184 3.86 18.83 -3.00
C ILE A 184 2.86 19.97 -3.22
N GLU A 185 3.32 21.21 -3.39
CA GLU A 185 2.45 22.35 -3.68
C GLU A 185 1.80 22.26 -5.08
N SER A 186 2.51 21.72 -6.07
CA SER A 186 1.98 21.44 -7.40
C SER A 186 0.84 20.41 -7.34
N PHE A 187 1.01 19.37 -6.52
CA PHE A 187 -0.02 18.36 -6.27
C PHE A 187 -1.24 18.98 -5.57
N GLU A 188 -1.02 19.76 -4.50
CA GLU A 188 -2.11 20.42 -3.75
C GLU A 188 -2.89 21.44 -4.58
N SER A 189 -2.23 22.09 -5.53
CA SER A 189 -2.85 23.06 -6.43
C SER A 189 -3.48 22.43 -7.68
N GLY A 190 -3.30 21.12 -7.89
CA GLY A 190 -3.78 20.39 -9.07
C GLY A 190 -3.10 20.82 -10.38
N ARG A 191 -1.86 21.36 -10.31
CA ARG A 191 -1.17 22.03 -11.42
C ARG A 191 -0.17 21.17 -12.20
N GLY A 192 -0.07 19.88 -11.90
CA GLY A 192 0.65 18.95 -12.77
C GLY A 192 1.43 17.82 -12.09
N ALA A 193 1.65 17.87 -10.79
CA ALA A 193 2.18 16.71 -10.05
C ALA A 193 1.04 15.73 -9.76
N ASP A 194 1.32 14.44 -9.91
CA ASP A 194 0.41 13.38 -9.52
C ASP A 194 0.77 12.81 -8.14
N ARG A 195 -0.03 11.84 -7.68
CA ARG A 195 0.20 11.15 -6.41
C ARG A 195 1.53 10.39 -6.36
N ASN A 196 1.99 9.85 -7.50
CA ASN A 196 3.22 9.07 -7.57
C ASN A 196 4.42 9.98 -7.43
N ASP A 197 4.36 11.21 -7.94
CA ASP A 197 5.40 12.22 -7.74
C ASP A 197 5.62 12.48 -6.24
N VAL A 198 4.54 12.63 -5.46
CA VAL A 198 4.62 12.82 -4.00
C VAL A 198 5.18 11.56 -3.31
N LEU A 199 4.74 10.37 -3.71
CA LEU A 199 5.28 9.11 -3.18
C LEU A 199 6.80 8.98 -3.47
N HIS A 200 7.25 9.37 -4.66
CA HIS A 200 8.68 9.39 -4.99
C HIS A 200 9.48 10.41 -4.16
N VAL A 201 8.89 11.56 -3.81
CA VAL A 201 9.52 12.51 -2.89
C VAL A 201 9.76 11.87 -1.51
N LEU A 202 8.76 11.14 -0.99
CA LEU A 202 8.89 10.45 0.29
C LEU A 202 9.91 9.31 0.23
N GLU A 203 9.89 8.49 -0.84
CA GLU A 203 10.89 7.45 -1.06
C GLU A 203 12.30 8.06 -1.13
N HIS A 204 12.48 9.11 -1.93
CA HIS A 204 13.75 9.84 -2.03
C HIS A 204 14.22 10.39 -0.68
N ALA A 205 13.32 10.94 0.14
CA ALA A 205 13.65 11.45 1.46
C ALA A 205 14.20 10.36 2.39
N VAL A 206 13.61 9.16 2.37
CA VAL A 206 14.09 8.01 3.14
C VAL A 206 15.43 7.50 2.60
N GLN A 207 15.62 7.45 1.27
CA GLN A 207 16.90 7.07 0.66
C GLN A 207 18.03 8.06 1.02
N ALA A 208 17.74 9.36 0.99
CA ALA A 208 18.69 10.40 1.36
C ALA A 208 19.11 10.28 2.83
N ALA A 209 18.15 9.98 3.72
CA ALA A 209 18.46 9.66 5.11
C ALA A 209 19.30 8.38 5.25
N CYS A 210 18.98 7.32 4.48
CA CYS A 210 19.73 6.06 4.46
C CYS A 210 21.19 6.27 4.09
N SER A 211 21.44 6.93 2.97
CA SER A 211 22.79 7.25 2.49
C SER A 211 23.56 8.10 3.50
N ALA A 212 22.93 9.13 4.08
CA ALA A 212 23.60 9.99 5.06
C ALA A 212 23.99 9.25 6.37
N ILE A 213 23.14 8.36 6.85
CA ILE A 213 23.43 7.55 8.06
C ILE A 213 24.53 6.54 7.74
N TYR A 214 24.45 5.87 6.58
CA TYR A 214 25.46 4.90 6.15
C TYR A 214 26.84 5.56 6.01
N GLU A 215 26.94 6.71 5.34
CA GLU A 215 28.20 7.46 5.20
C GLU A 215 28.78 7.83 6.56
N ARG A 216 27.95 8.36 7.47
CA ARG A 216 28.39 8.71 8.82
C ARG A 216 28.88 7.48 9.61
N ALA A 217 28.23 6.33 9.42
CA ALA A 217 28.62 5.07 10.07
C ALA A 217 29.96 4.54 9.55
N GLN A 218 30.32 4.85 8.30
CA GLN A 218 31.63 4.49 7.74
C GLN A 218 32.75 5.42 8.20
N GLU A 219 32.46 6.71 8.39
CA GLU A 219 33.42 7.71 8.88
C GLU A 219 33.82 7.49 10.35
N GLN A 220 32.91 6.94 11.17
CA GLN A 220 33.06 6.82 12.62
C GLN A 220 33.07 5.33 13.02
N PRO A 221 34.25 4.72 13.28
CA PRO A 221 34.36 3.29 13.57
C PRO A 221 33.51 2.81 14.75
N ASP A 222 33.30 3.68 15.74
CA ASP A 222 32.47 3.49 16.94
C ASP A 222 30.96 3.47 16.65
N LYS A 223 30.53 3.90 15.47
CA LYS A 223 29.12 3.94 15.02
C LYS A 223 28.84 3.04 13.84
N ARG A 224 29.76 2.10 13.55
CA ARG A 224 29.57 1.11 12.50
C ARG A 224 28.33 0.28 12.75
N GLY A 225 27.50 0.15 11.71
CA GLY A 225 26.25 -0.60 11.79
C GLY A 225 25.12 0.14 12.50
N MET A 226 25.26 1.44 12.80
CA MET A 226 24.13 2.23 13.28
C MET A 226 23.02 2.25 12.23
N GLY A 227 21.79 2.17 12.69
CA GLY A 227 20.61 2.23 11.85
C GLY A 227 19.44 2.79 12.62
N THR A 228 18.32 2.95 11.94
CA THR A 228 17.08 3.39 12.58
C THR A 228 15.89 2.91 11.77
N THR A 229 14.75 2.76 12.42
CA THR A 229 13.47 2.72 11.71
C THR A 229 13.13 4.12 11.20
N CYS A 230 12.20 4.20 10.27
CA CYS A 230 11.61 5.45 9.82
C CYS A 230 10.15 5.20 9.44
N SER A 231 9.23 5.81 10.19
CA SER A 231 7.81 5.84 9.89
C SER A 231 7.41 7.29 9.69
N LEU A 232 6.97 7.64 8.48
CA LEU A 232 6.63 9.01 8.15
C LEU A 232 5.21 9.13 7.57
N LEU A 233 4.55 10.23 7.93
CA LEU A 233 3.23 10.61 7.48
C LEU A 233 3.28 12.07 7.00
N LEU A 234 2.91 12.27 5.75
CA LEU A 234 2.72 13.59 5.13
C LEU A 234 1.23 13.80 4.90
N LEU A 235 0.67 14.87 5.44
CA LEU A 235 -0.73 15.25 5.23
C LEU A 235 -0.83 16.42 4.26
N THR A 236 -1.57 16.20 3.17
CA THR A 236 -1.98 17.24 2.22
C THR A 236 -3.48 17.52 2.38
N ASN A 237 -4.04 18.46 1.63
CA ASN A 237 -5.44 18.88 1.78
C ASN A 237 -6.47 17.74 1.85
N GLU A 238 -6.34 16.70 1.04
CA GLU A 238 -7.36 15.63 0.99
C GLU A 238 -6.72 14.25 0.99
N ARG A 239 -5.39 14.18 1.06
CA ARG A 239 -4.64 12.94 0.89
C ARG A 239 -3.55 12.85 1.94
N GLY A 240 -3.41 11.65 2.47
CA GLY A 240 -2.29 11.25 3.31
C GLY A 240 -1.33 10.43 2.47
N PHE A 241 -0.04 10.62 2.72
CA PHE A 241 1.02 9.84 2.13
C PHE A 241 1.90 9.31 3.24
N LEU A 242 2.22 8.03 3.22
CA LEU A 242 3.13 7.41 4.18
C LEU A 242 4.31 6.78 3.46
N ALA A 243 5.44 6.76 4.16
CA ALA A 243 6.56 5.89 3.84
C ALA A 243 7.10 5.24 5.12
N HIS A 244 7.54 3.99 5.00
CA HIS A 244 7.82 3.16 6.17
C HIS A 244 8.99 2.20 5.93
N VAL A 245 9.90 2.15 6.90
CA VAL A 245 11.00 1.20 7.01
C VAL A 245 11.19 0.82 8.48
N GLY A 246 11.02 -0.45 8.82
CA GLY A 246 11.34 -0.99 10.14
C GLY A 246 10.12 -1.68 10.73
N ASP A 247 10.03 -1.72 12.04
CA ASP A 247 8.91 -2.31 12.79
C ASP A 247 8.11 -1.30 13.61
N SER A 248 8.53 -0.03 13.66
CA SER A 248 7.66 1.07 14.10
C SER A 248 6.37 1.12 13.28
N ARG A 249 5.28 1.66 13.84
CA ARG A 249 3.95 1.54 13.21
C ARG A 249 3.23 2.84 12.99
N ILE A 250 2.40 2.84 11.94
CA ILE A 250 1.45 3.91 11.63
C ILE A 250 0.04 3.31 11.65
N TYR A 251 -0.83 3.88 12.47
CA TYR A 251 -2.24 3.51 12.59
C TYR A 251 -3.14 4.65 12.12
N LEU A 252 -4.31 4.29 11.59
CA LEU A 252 -5.44 5.18 11.32
C LEU A 252 -6.64 4.70 12.15
N MET A 253 -7.19 5.59 12.96
CA MET A 253 -8.50 5.43 13.58
C MET A 253 -9.53 6.21 12.76
N ARG A 254 -10.50 5.48 12.19
CA ARG A 254 -11.65 6.02 11.47
C ARG A 254 -12.91 5.33 11.93
N ASP A 255 -13.98 6.08 12.18
CA ASP A 255 -15.26 5.54 12.67
C ASP A 255 -15.09 4.62 13.91
N ARG A 256 -14.19 5.02 14.82
CA ARG A 256 -13.80 4.26 16.02
C ARG A 256 -13.16 2.88 15.78
N GLN A 257 -12.78 2.58 14.54
CA GLN A 257 -12.00 1.39 14.19
C GLN A 257 -10.55 1.79 13.94
N VAL A 258 -9.61 1.06 14.53
CA VAL A 258 -8.18 1.27 14.33
C VAL A 258 -7.67 0.29 13.28
N HIS A 259 -6.93 0.81 12.31
CA HIS A 259 -6.33 0.06 11.22
C HIS A 259 -4.83 0.34 11.18
N GLN A 260 -4.01 -0.72 11.14
CA GLN A 260 -2.58 -0.58 10.88
C GLN A 260 -2.36 -0.31 9.39
N LEU A 261 -1.67 0.79 9.06
CA LEU A 261 -1.34 1.16 7.68
C LEU A 261 0.07 0.71 7.27
N SER A 262 1.02 0.71 8.22
CA SER A 262 2.37 0.20 8.00
C SER A 262 2.42 -1.33 8.09
N GLU A 263 3.51 -1.93 7.64
CA GLU A 263 3.71 -3.37 7.75
C GLU A 263 5.11 -3.67 8.23
N ASP A 264 5.22 -4.38 9.35
CA ASP A 264 6.50 -4.54 10.04
C ASP A 264 7.52 -5.28 9.17
N HIS A 265 8.70 -4.72 9.05
CA HIS A 265 9.88 -5.36 8.47
C HIS A 265 10.65 -6.10 9.56
N SER A 266 10.00 -7.06 10.23
CA SER A 266 10.62 -7.93 11.24
C SER A 266 10.80 -9.35 10.71
N LEU A 267 11.76 -10.09 11.28
CA LEU A 267 12.04 -11.47 10.88
C LEU A 267 10.82 -12.36 11.09
N VAL A 268 10.12 -12.17 12.20
CA VAL A 268 8.90 -12.90 12.54
C VAL A 268 7.80 -12.63 11.51
N ASN A 269 7.59 -11.36 11.14
CA ASN A 269 6.58 -11.02 10.14
C ASN A 269 6.94 -11.64 8.77
N GLU A 270 8.21 -11.60 8.38
CA GLU A 270 8.67 -12.19 7.12
C GLU A 270 8.51 -13.73 7.10
N LEU A 271 8.80 -14.41 8.21
CA LEU A 271 8.56 -15.85 8.36
C LEU A 271 7.07 -16.19 8.33
N ALA A 272 6.23 -15.34 8.92
CA ALA A 272 4.78 -15.49 8.88
C ALA A 272 4.23 -15.31 7.48
N ARG A 273 4.67 -14.27 6.75
CA ARG A 273 4.31 -14.05 5.34
C ARG A 273 4.68 -15.24 4.46
N ARG A 274 5.82 -15.88 4.72
CA ARG A 274 6.28 -17.08 3.99
C ARG A 274 5.59 -18.38 4.42
N GLY A 275 4.66 -18.33 5.37
CA GLY A 275 3.96 -19.49 5.91
C GLY A 275 4.86 -20.45 6.70
N LYS A 276 6.08 -20.02 7.08
CA LYS A 276 7.04 -20.84 7.83
C LYS A 276 6.78 -20.81 9.34
N LEU A 277 6.09 -19.79 9.81
CA LEU A 277 5.77 -19.59 11.21
C LEU A 277 4.35 -19.06 11.31
N ARG A 278 3.49 -19.67 12.12
CA ARG A 278 2.21 -19.05 12.43
C ARG A 278 2.35 -18.12 13.64
N PRO A 279 1.55 -17.04 13.75
CA PRO A 279 1.63 -16.11 14.87
C PRO A 279 1.49 -16.78 16.25
N ASP A 280 0.64 -17.81 16.36
CA ASP A 280 0.45 -18.60 17.58
C ASP A 280 1.67 -19.42 18.01
N GLN A 281 2.63 -19.63 17.10
CA GLN A 281 3.78 -20.49 17.32
C GLN A 281 5.06 -19.74 17.66
N ILE A 282 5.07 -18.40 17.58
CA ILE A 282 6.27 -17.56 17.76
C ILE A 282 6.96 -17.88 19.08
N ASP A 283 6.21 -17.86 20.19
CA ASP A 283 6.74 -18.06 21.55
C ASP A 283 7.27 -19.48 21.81
N SER A 284 6.83 -20.46 21.01
CA SER A 284 7.27 -21.86 21.10
C SER A 284 8.39 -22.20 20.11
N SER A 285 8.74 -21.29 19.21
CA SER A 285 9.66 -21.54 18.11
C SER A 285 11.11 -21.21 18.46
N VAL A 286 12.04 -21.75 17.66
CA VAL A 286 13.47 -21.38 17.72
C VAL A 286 13.74 -19.90 17.40
N TYR A 287 12.75 -19.19 16.86
CA TYR A 287 12.86 -17.78 16.49
C TYR A 287 12.40 -16.83 17.60
N ARG A 288 11.98 -17.35 18.76
CA ARG A 288 11.53 -16.54 19.91
C ARG A 288 12.53 -15.46 20.29
N ASP A 289 13.82 -15.79 20.33
CA ASP A 289 14.88 -14.86 20.73
C ASP A 289 15.15 -13.78 19.65
N PHE A 290 14.69 -14.01 18.42
CA PHE A 290 14.81 -13.08 17.29
C PHE A 290 13.49 -12.35 17.01
N ARG A 291 12.60 -12.25 17.99
CA ARG A 291 11.31 -11.58 17.85
C ARG A 291 11.41 -10.09 17.49
N ASN A 292 12.45 -9.42 17.99
CA ASN A 292 12.71 -7.99 17.75
C ASN A 292 13.76 -7.81 16.63
N ALA A 293 14.06 -8.85 15.85
CA ALA A 293 15.03 -8.74 14.77
C ALA A 293 14.39 -8.07 13.56
N VAL A 294 14.81 -6.84 13.28
CA VAL A 294 14.38 -6.07 12.11
C VAL A 294 15.12 -6.55 10.85
N THR A 295 14.40 -6.74 9.74
CA THR A 295 14.94 -7.18 8.44
C THR A 295 15.31 -6.02 7.53
N ARG A 296 14.70 -4.84 7.73
CA ARG A 296 15.00 -3.61 6.99
C ARG A 296 15.15 -2.43 7.94
N ALA A 297 16.29 -1.74 7.86
CA ALA A 297 16.59 -0.55 8.65
C ALA A 297 17.29 0.50 7.81
N VAL A 298 17.03 1.77 8.11
CA VAL A 298 17.63 2.91 7.42
C VAL A 298 19.06 3.10 7.89
N GLY A 299 20.02 3.12 6.96
CA GLY A 299 21.44 3.43 7.23
C GLY A 299 22.35 2.24 7.52
N VAL A 300 21.81 1.03 7.67
CA VAL A 300 22.62 -0.20 7.79
C VAL A 300 23.34 -0.52 6.47
N TYR A 301 22.66 -0.28 5.36
CA TYR A 301 23.19 -0.36 4.01
C TYR A 301 23.07 1.00 3.30
N GLU A 302 23.73 1.15 2.16
CA GLU A 302 23.72 2.41 1.38
C GLU A 302 22.30 2.78 0.87
N SER A 303 21.46 1.78 0.61
CA SER A 303 20.07 1.96 0.18
C SER A 303 19.16 0.97 0.89
N VAL A 304 17.86 1.28 0.92
CA VAL A 304 16.86 0.47 1.61
C VAL A 304 15.59 0.37 0.77
N GLU A 305 14.84 -0.73 0.87
CA GLU A 305 13.52 -0.80 0.25
C GLU A 305 12.49 -0.07 1.13
N VAL A 306 11.74 0.86 0.53
CA VAL A 306 10.80 1.73 1.24
C VAL A 306 9.38 1.36 0.85
N ASP A 307 8.56 1.04 1.84
CA ASP A 307 7.13 0.80 1.62
C ASP A 307 6.41 2.15 1.62
N THR A 308 5.63 2.44 0.58
CA THR A 308 4.88 3.69 0.45
C THR A 308 3.39 3.44 0.19
N LEU A 309 2.53 4.32 0.71
CA LEU A 309 1.07 4.22 0.53
C LEU A 309 0.46 5.62 0.55
N ASP A 310 -0.45 5.88 -0.38
CA ASP A 310 -1.32 7.04 -0.37
C ASP A 310 -2.76 6.65 0.03
N PHE A 311 -3.51 7.56 0.63
CA PHE A 311 -4.89 7.29 1.06
C PHE A 311 -5.71 8.57 1.21
N ASP A 312 -7.03 8.43 1.20
CA ASP A 312 -7.93 9.54 1.48
C ASP A 312 -7.92 9.88 2.96
N VAL A 313 -7.74 11.17 3.25
CA VAL A 313 -7.91 11.73 4.60
C VAL A 313 -9.32 12.28 4.70
N LEU A 314 -9.99 11.95 5.80
CA LEU A 314 -11.33 12.39 6.14
C LEU A 314 -11.34 13.20 7.46
N PRO A 315 -12.25 14.18 7.58
CA PRO A 315 -12.58 14.82 8.84
C PRO A 315 -12.77 13.83 9.99
N GLY A 316 -12.11 14.10 11.12
CA GLY A 316 -12.20 13.26 12.31
C GLY A 316 -11.24 12.07 12.35
N ASP A 317 -10.52 11.79 11.26
CA ASP A 317 -9.46 10.77 11.26
C ASP A 317 -8.42 11.09 12.34
N ARG A 318 -7.97 10.05 13.06
CA ARG A 318 -6.84 10.14 14.00
C ARG A 318 -5.73 9.19 13.56
N PHE A 319 -4.52 9.71 13.40
CA PHE A 319 -3.33 8.94 13.10
C PHE A 319 -2.47 8.77 14.33
N VAL A 320 -1.82 7.61 14.45
CA VAL A 320 -0.81 7.36 15.48
C VAL A 320 0.44 6.84 14.80
N LEU A 321 1.56 7.53 14.96
CA LEU A 321 2.89 7.02 14.63
C LEU A 321 3.57 6.63 15.93
N CYS A 322 4.15 5.44 16.02
CA CYS A 322 4.79 4.99 17.26
C CYS A 322 5.95 4.02 17.05
N SER A 323 6.89 4.01 18.00
CA SER A 323 7.94 2.99 18.11
C SER A 323 7.39 1.67 18.66
N ASP A 324 8.23 0.63 18.68
CA ASP A 324 7.85 -0.71 19.14
C ASP A 324 7.53 -0.75 20.64
N GLY A 325 8.22 0.08 21.43
CA GLY A 325 7.98 0.26 22.85
C GLY A 325 6.58 0.77 23.18
N LEU A 326 5.82 1.33 22.22
CA LEU A 326 4.40 1.57 22.40
C LEU A 326 3.57 0.33 22.02
N HIS A 327 3.63 -0.07 20.75
CA HIS A 327 2.64 -0.99 20.21
C HIS A 327 2.77 -2.41 20.77
N PHE A 328 3.91 -2.76 21.37
CA PHE A 328 4.10 -4.02 22.06
C PHE A 328 3.11 -4.25 23.21
N TYR A 329 2.62 -3.18 23.84
CA TYR A 329 1.67 -3.26 24.95
C TYR A 329 0.21 -3.26 24.50
N PHE A 330 -0.06 -3.10 23.20
CA PHE A 330 -1.41 -3.10 22.64
C PHE A 330 -1.63 -4.37 21.82
N ASN A 331 -2.12 -5.43 22.48
CA ASN A 331 -2.45 -6.70 21.82
C ASN A 331 -3.75 -6.64 21.01
N GLU A 332 -4.68 -5.76 21.43
CA GLU A 332 -5.99 -5.57 20.82
C GLU A 332 -6.15 -4.12 20.36
N LEU A 333 -6.55 -3.93 19.11
CA LEU A 333 -6.69 -2.59 18.50
C LEU A 333 -7.86 -1.81 19.12
N GLU A 334 -8.82 -2.50 19.71
CA GLU A 334 -9.95 -1.94 20.47
C GLU A 334 -9.49 -1.16 21.70
N GLN A 335 -8.43 -1.64 22.38
CA GLN A 335 -7.84 -0.95 23.53
C GLN A 335 -7.23 0.38 23.10
N MET A 336 -6.49 0.39 21.97
CA MET A 336 -5.95 1.61 21.39
C MET A 336 -7.07 2.57 20.96
N SER A 337 -8.13 2.04 20.34
CA SER A 337 -9.31 2.82 19.95
C SER A 337 -9.93 3.53 21.16
N ALA A 338 -10.10 2.84 22.28
CA ALA A 338 -10.66 3.42 23.50
C ALA A 338 -9.79 4.55 24.08
N VAL A 339 -8.46 4.44 24.02
CA VAL A 339 -7.55 5.49 24.49
C VAL A 339 -7.58 6.72 23.57
N LEU A 340 -7.67 6.48 22.25
CA LEU A 340 -7.73 7.50 21.22
C LEU A 340 -9.10 8.18 21.13
N ASP A 341 -10.16 7.54 21.63
CA ASP A 341 -11.52 8.10 21.67
C ASP A 341 -11.70 9.13 22.78
N HIS A 342 -10.82 10.12 22.77
CA HIS A 342 -10.84 11.25 23.66
C HIS A 342 -10.74 12.54 22.85
N ASP A 343 -11.37 13.60 23.32
CA ASP A 343 -11.43 14.87 22.59
C ASP A 343 -10.10 15.62 22.60
N ASP A 344 -9.39 15.58 23.73
CA ASP A 344 -8.04 16.16 23.85
C ASP A 344 -6.97 15.19 23.33
N VAL A 345 -6.32 15.57 22.23
CA VAL A 345 -5.20 14.86 21.60
C VAL A 345 -4.02 14.72 22.57
N ARG A 346 -3.73 15.74 23.38
CA ARG A 346 -2.61 15.69 24.33
C ARG A 346 -2.83 14.64 25.40
N ALA A 347 -4.01 14.63 26.01
CA ALA A 347 -4.37 13.63 27.01
C ALA A 347 -4.41 12.22 26.42
N ALA A 348 -4.87 12.06 25.17
CA ALA A 348 -4.85 10.78 24.47
C ALA A 348 -3.42 10.26 24.27
N THR A 349 -2.51 11.09 23.74
CA THR A 349 -1.10 10.72 23.55
C THR A 349 -0.42 10.36 24.87
N GLN A 350 -0.66 11.13 25.94
CA GLN A 350 -0.07 10.84 27.24
C GLN A 350 -0.56 9.49 27.79
N ARG A 351 -1.86 9.22 27.70
CA ARG A 351 -2.42 7.93 28.14
C ARG A 351 -1.88 6.74 27.37
N LEU A 352 -1.60 6.88 26.07
CA LEU A 352 -0.94 5.81 25.29
C LEU A 352 0.41 5.44 25.90
N VAL A 353 1.22 6.43 26.25
CA VAL A 353 2.53 6.21 26.89
C VAL A 353 2.37 5.69 28.32
N ASP A 354 1.40 6.19 29.08
CA ASP A 354 1.12 5.73 30.44
C ASP A 354 0.73 4.24 30.47
N VAL A 355 -0.07 3.77 29.50
CA VAL A 355 -0.43 2.36 29.34
C VAL A 355 0.81 1.50 29.05
N ALA A 356 1.67 1.93 28.13
CA ALA A 356 2.92 1.22 27.82
C ALA A 356 3.87 1.15 29.03
N ASN A 357 3.99 2.26 29.77
CA ASN A 357 4.77 2.31 31.00
C ASN A 357 4.16 1.46 32.11
N ALA A 358 2.83 1.40 32.25
CA ALA A 358 2.14 0.52 33.18
C ALA A 358 2.35 -0.96 32.84
N GLY A 359 2.43 -1.30 31.55
CA GLY A 359 2.72 -2.65 31.05
C GLY A 359 4.16 -3.12 31.24
N GLY A 360 5.09 -2.23 31.61
CA GLY A 360 6.46 -2.58 32.01
C GLY A 360 7.54 -1.65 31.50
N GLY A 361 7.30 -0.90 30.42
CA GLY A 361 8.23 0.09 29.87
C GLY A 361 9.63 -0.48 29.57
N HIS A 362 9.69 -1.64 28.91
CA HIS A 362 10.92 -2.36 28.57
C HIS A 362 11.81 -1.64 27.54
N ASP A 363 11.24 -0.80 26.68
CA ASP A 363 11.96 -0.06 25.66
C ASP A 363 11.62 1.44 25.67
N ASN A 364 12.30 2.21 24.82
CA ASN A 364 11.95 3.59 24.54
C ASN A 364 10.55 3.66 23.91
N ILE A 365 9.76 4.64 24.34
CA ILE A 365 8.35 4.75 23.97
C ILE A 365 8.16 6.12 23.31
N THR A 366 7.88 6.12 22.02
CA THR A 366 7.57 7.34 21.27
C THR A 366 6.23 7.20 20.58
N ALA A 367 5.38 8.21 20.75
CA ALA A 367 4.07 8.29 20.13
C ALA A 367 3.79 9.71 19.62
N VAL A 368 3.36 9.81 18.36
CA VAL A 368 2.87 11.03 17.74
C VAL A 368 1.43 10.79 17.32
N VAL A 369 0.49 11.53 17.91
CA VAL A 369 -0.93 11.48 17.55
C VAL A 369 -1.27 12.71 16.74
N VAL A 370 -1.97 12.52 15.62
CA VAL A 370 -2.44 13.58 14.73
C VAL A 370 -3.93 13.40 14.52
N ARG A 371 -4.73 14.42 14.84
CA ARG A 371 -6.18 14.44 14.60
C ARG A 371 -6.49 15.44 13.51
N VAL A 372 -7.27 15.00 12.54
CA VAL A 372 -7.82 15.84 11.49
C VAL A 372 -9.09 16.51 12.00
N ALA A 373 -9.08 17.84 12.06
CA ALA A 373 -10.23 18.62 12.51
C ALA A 373 -11.40 18.49 11.53
N VAL A 374 -12.61 18.65 12.06
CA VAL A 374 -13.82 18.60 11.24
C VAL A 374 -14.03 19.94 10.57
N SER A 375 -13.97 19.96 9.23
CA SER A 375 -14.28 21.13 8.40
C SER A 375 -15.72 21.04 7.87
N ALA A 376 -16.44 22.16 7.88
CA ALA A 376 -17.77 22.23 7.28
C ALA A 376 -17.67 22.20 5.74
N GLY A 377 -18.43 21.32 5.09
CA GLY A 377 -18.49 21.20 3.63
C GLY A 377 -17.89 19.92 3.03
N GLU A 378 -17.29 19.05 3.84
CA GLU A 378 -16.68 17.78 3.38
C GLU A 378 -17.62 16.56 3.51
N GLU A 379 -18.88 16.76 3.94
CA GLU A 379 -19.83 15.68 4.20
C GLU A 379 -20.06 14.76 3.01
N GLN A 380 -20.16 15.31 1.79
CA GLN A 380 -20.36 14.51 0.59
C GLN A 380 -19.14 13.63 0.28
N ARG A 381 -17.93 14.17 0.45
CA ARG A 381 -16.68 13.46 0.23
C ARG A 381 -16.50 12.34 1.26
N VAL A 382 -16.80 12.61 2.53
CA VAL A 382 -16.82 11.59 3.60
C VAL A 382 -17.77 10.45 3.23
N ARG A 383 -19.01 10.77 2.86
CA ARG A 383 -20.00 9.78 2.43
C ARG A 383 -19.50 8.97 1.22
N ASP A 384 -18.92 9.62 0.21
CA ASP A 384 -18.44 8.96 -1.00
C ASP A 384 -17.28 7.99 -0.71
N VAL A 385 -16.31 8.37 0.12
CA VAL A 385 -15.19 7.49 0.51
C VAL A 385 -15.66 6.32 1.37
N SER A 386 -16.50 6.58 2.37
CA SER A 386 -17.05 5.54 3.22
C SER A 386 -17.92 4.56 2.43
N LEU A 387 -18.75 5.04 1.50
CA LEU A 387 -19.55 4.20 0.61
C LEU A 387 -18.67 3.28 -0.25
N LYS A 388 -17.60 3.81 -0.85
CA LYS A 388 -16.67 3.03 -1.67
C LYS A 388 -16.03 1.89 -0.87
N LEU A 389 -15.52 2.20 0.33
CA LEU A 389 -14.89 1.21 1.20
C LEU A 389 -15.88 0.16 1.71
N GLU A 390 -17.09 0.59 2.10
CA GLU A 390 -18.17 -0.32 2.54
C GLU A 390 -18.55 -1.31 1.42
N VAL A 391 -18.77 -0.80 0.20
CA VAL A 391 -19.09 -1.64 -0.96
C VAL A 391 -17.97 -2.64 -1.21
N LEU A 392 -16.71 -2.18 -1.33
CA LEU A 392 -15.58 -3.07 -1.59
C LEU A 392 -15.45 -4.16 -0.50
N LYS A 393 -15.61 -3.81 0.77
CA LYS A 393 -15.54 -4.75 1.90
C LYS A 393 -16.65 -5.81 1.83
N GLY A 394 -17.83 -5.46 1.33
CA GLY A 394 -18.95 -6.37 1.14
C GLY A 394 -18.81 -7.30 -0.08
N MET A 395 -17.90 -7.00 -1.02
CA MET A 395 -17.79 -7.76 -2.26
C MET A 395 -17.02 -9.09 -2.06
N PRO A 396 -17.52 -10.21 -2.60
CA PRO A 396 -16.81 -11.49 -2.56
C PRO A 396 -15.43 -11.49 -3.24
N LEU A 397 -15.18 -10.51 -4.11
CA LEU A 397 -13.89 -10.33 -4.79
C LEU A 397 -12.81 -9.75 -3.87
N PHE A 398 -13.17 -9.05 -2.80
CA PHE A 398 -12.23 -8.40 -1.89
C PHE A 398 -12.40 -8.81 -0.43
N SER A 399 -13.19 -9.85 -0.15
CA SER A 399 -13.49 -10.33 1.21
C SER A 399 -12.26 -10.75 2.02
N TYR A 400 -11.13 -11.02 1.36
CA TYR A 400 -9.86 -11.43 1.99
C TYR A 400 -8.86 -10.29 2.10
N LEU A 401 -9.21 -9.09 1.63
CA LEU A 401 -8.35 -7.92 1.69
C LEU A 401 -8.52 -7.18 3.03
N GLY A 402 -7.41 -6.86 3.66
CA GLY A 402 -7.38 -5.95 4.80
C GLY A 402 -7.61 -4.49 4.37
N TYR A 403 -7.75 -3.60 5.34
CA TYR A 403 -8.04 -2.18 5.08
C TYR A 403 -6.97 -1.52 4.18
N LYS A 404 -5.68 -1.71 4.48
CA LYS A 404 -4.55 -1.22 3.66
C LYS A 404 -4.67 -1.67 2.19
N GLU A 405 -4.96 -2.95 2.00
CA GLU A 405 -5.09 -3.58 0.68
C GLU A 405 -6.29 -3.05 -0.09
N LEU A 406 -7.44 -2.85 0.59
CA LEU A 406 -8.62 -2.24 0.01
C LEU A 406 -8.35 -0.81 -0.46
N VAL A 407 -7.68 -0.01 0.37
CA VAL A 407 -7.28 1.37 0.01
C VAL A 407 -6.36 1.36 -1.21
N ARG A 408 -5.39 0.43 -1.25
CA ARG A 408 -4.48 0.29 -2.39
C ARG A 408 -5.20 -0.05 -3.69
N VAL A 409 -6.14 -1.00 -3.65
CA VAL A 409 -6.97 -1.34 -4.81
C VAL A 409 -7.86 -0.17 -5.22
N LEU A 410 -8.49 0.51 -4.25
CA LEU A 410 -9.36 1.65 -4.50
C LEU A 410 -8.61 2.80 -5.20
N ASN A 411 -7.36 3.08 -4.81
CA ASN A 411 -6.55 4.11 -5.46
C ASN A 411 -6.26 3.77 -6.93
N SER A 412 -6.20 2.50 -7.29
CA SER A 412 -6.00 2.06 -8.68
C SER A 412 -7.29 2.07 -9.51
N MET A 413 -8.44 2.37 -8.92
CA MET A 413 -9.74 2.41 -9.59
C MET A 413 -10.19 3.83 -9.92
N GLN A 414 -11.00 3.96 -10.96
CA GLN A 414 -11.62 5.22 -11.37
C GLN A 414 -13.13 5.15 -11.20
N VAL A 415 -13.75 6.25 -10.77
CA VAL A 415 -15.22 6.36 -10.73
C VAL A 415 -15.71 6.78 -12.11
N ARG A 416 -16.74 6.11 -12.63
CA ARG A 416 -17.41 6.48 -13.88
C ARG A 416 -18.93 6.44 -13.67
N ASP A 417 -19.58 7.57 -13.93
CA ASP A 417 -21.03 7.71 -13.85
C ASP A 417 -21.67 7.46 -15.22
N TYR A 418 -22.82 6.81 -15.21
CA TYR A 418 -23.61 6.47 -16.39
C TYR A 418 -25.05 6.94 -16.19
N ALA A 419 -25.60 7.61 -17.19
CA ALA A 419 -27.02 7.92 -17.24
C ALA A 419 -27.85 6.67 -17.57
N GLU A 420 -29.15 6.71 -17.25
CA GLU A 420 -30.10 5.67 -17.64
C GLU A 420 -30.06 5.42 -19.16
N GLY A 421 -30.06 4.16 -19.57
CA GLY A 421 -29.88 3.72 -20.95
C GLY A 421 -28.43 3.77 -21.46
N GLY A 422 -27.49 4.29 -20.66
CA GLY A 422 -26.08 4.38 -21.02
C GLY A 422 -25.45 3.01 -21.27
N SER A 423 -24.77 2.86 -22.41
CA SER A 423 -24.03 1.64 -22.76
C SER A 423 -22.68 1.62 -22.03
N ILE A 424 -22.45 0.61 -21.20
CA ILE A 424 -21.23 0.46 -20.38
C ILE A 424 -20.21 -0.42 -21.11
N ILE A 425 -20.65 -1.59 -21.58
CA ILE A 425 -19.88 -2.50 -22.43
C ILE A 425 -20.77 -3.00 -23.57
N ARG A 426 -20.15 -3.39 -24.69
CA ARG A 426 -20.83 -3.95 -25.86
C ARG A 426 -20.29 -5.34 -26.17
N GLU A 427 -21.18 -6.27 -26.43
CA GLU A 427 -20.85 -7.62 -26.90
C GLU A 427 -19.94 -7.56 -28.15
N GLY A 428 -18.94 -8.43 -28.21
CA GLY A 428 -17.98 -8.50 -29.31
C GLY A 428 -16.93 -7.38 -29.33
N ALA A 429 -17.05 -6.34 -28.50
CA ALA A 429 -16.01 -5.34 -28.35
C ALA A 429 -14.81 -5.92 -27.58
N PRO A 430 -13.58 -5.45 -27.81
CA PRO A 430 -12.47 -5.74 -26.92
C PRO A 430 -12.74 -5.18 -25.53
N GLY A 431 -12.23 -5.85 -24.49
CA GLY A 431 -12.35 -5.41 -23.11
C GLY A 431 -11.02 -5.47 -22.38
N ASP A 432 -10.75 -4.46 -21.57
CA ASP A 432 -9.61 -4.40 -20.65
C ASP A 432 -10.00 -3.83 -19.28
N GLU A 433 -11.30 -3.74 -18.99
CA GLU A 433 -11.85 -3.13 -17.78
C GLU A 433 -12.75 -4.10 -17.01
N LEU A 434 -12.60 -4.12 -15.68
CA LEU A 434 -13.54 -4.68 -14.70
C LEU A 434 -14.38 -3.54 -14.11
N PHE A 435 -15.69 -3.79 -13.97
CA PHE A 435 -16.64 -2.83 -13.41
C PHE A 435 -17.22 -3.36 -12.11
N LEU A 436 -17.36 -2.47 -11.14
CA LEU A 436 -17.93 -2.75 -9.82
C LEU A 436 -19.00 -1.71 -9.53
N ILE A 437 -20.20 -2.16 -9.13
CA ILE A 437 -21.35 -1.29 -8.98
C ILE A 437 -21.34 -0.67 -7.58
N LEU A 438 -21.12 0.64 -7.49
CA LEU A 438 -21.23 1.39 -6.24
C LEU A 438 -22.68 1.74 -5.93
N ASP A 439 -23.42 2.15 -6.96
CA ASP A 439 -24.82 2.54 -6.87
C ASP A 439 -25.51 2.39 -8.24
N GLY A 440 -26.83 2.20 -8.22
CA GLY A 440 -27.66 1.97 -9.39
C GLY A 440 -27.76 0.51 -9.84
N GLU A 441 -28.26 0.32 -11.06
CA GLU A 441 -28.60 -0.99 -11.62
C GLU A 441 -28.05 -1.13 -13.04
N VAL A 442 -27.45 -2.29 -13.34
CA VAL A 442 -26.88 -2.61 -14.64
C VAL A 442 -27.52 -3.89 -15.18
N ARG A 443 -28.09 -3.81 -16.38
CA ARG A 443 -28.64 -4.96 -17.10
C ARG A 443 -27.61 -5.52 -18.06
N LEU A 444 -27.34 -6.82 -17.93
CA LEU A 444 -26.54 -7.60 -18.87
C LEU A 444 -27.44 -8.33 -19.86
N HIS A 445 -27.09 -8.26 -21.14
CA HIS A 445 -27.84 -8.90 -22.22
C HIS A 445 -26.93 -9.33 -23.38
N LYS A 446 -27.33 -10.37 -24.11
CA LYS A 446 -26.64 -10.89 -25.30
C LYS A 446 -27.59 -10.84 -26.50
N GLY A 447 -27.33 -9.95 -27.46
CA GLY A 447 -28.36 -9.49 -28.39
C GLY A 447 -29.64 -9.06 -27.65
N GLU A 448 -30.78 -9.62 -28.02
CA GLU A 448 -32.08 -9.40 -27.35
C GLU A 448 -32.28 -10.27 -26.08
N THR A 449 -31.37 -11.22 -25.81
CA THR A 449 -31.53 -12.18 -24.71
C THR A 449 -31.07 -11.56 -23.39
N PHE A 450 -31.94 -11.53 -22.40
CA PHE A 450 -31.60 -11.12 -21.04
C PHE A 450 -30.65 -12.13 -20.38
N VAL A 451 -29.58 -11.64 -19.75
CA VAL A 451 -28.62 -12.48 -19.03
C VAL A 451 -28.81 -12.33 -17.53
N ALA A 452 -28.72 -11.10 -17.01
CA ALA A 452 -28.87 -10.82 -15.58
C ALA A 452 -29.08 -9.33 -15.33
N THR A 453 -29.62 -9.00 -14.16
CA THR A 453 -29.59 -7.66 -13.58
C THR A 453 -28.63 -7.66 -12.41
N LEU A 454 -27.73 -6.69 -12.39
CA LEU A 454 -26.70 -6.51 -11.36
C LEU A 454 -26.96 -5.24 -10.57
N HIS A 455 -26.70 -5.30 -9.26
CA HIS A 455 -26.98 -4.22 -8.32
C HIS A 455 -25.71 -3.81 -7.56
N ARG A 456 -25.85 -2.84 -6.64
CA ARG A 456 -24.78 -2.44 -5.71
C ARG A 456 -24.08 -3.66 -5.08
N GLY A 457 -22.75 -3.69 -5.16
CA GLY A 457 -21.91 -4.79 -4.66
C GLY A 457 -21.69 -5.92 -5.67
N ASP A 458 -22.34 -5.90 -6.83
CA ASP A 458 -22.01 -6.79 -7.94
C ASP A 458 -20.85 -6.26 -8.79
N HIS A 459 -20.27 -7.15 -9.60
CA HIS A 459 -19.21 -6.83 -10.54
C HIS A 459 -19.36 -7.62 -11.84
N PHE A 460 -18.79 -7.10 -12.92
CA PHE A 460 -18.78 -7.75 -14.22
C PHE A 460 -17.61 -7.30 -15.09
N GLY A 461 -17.27 -8.12 -16.07
CA GLY A 461 -16.14 -7.86 -16.97
C GLY A 461 -14.81 -8.34 -16.41
N GLU A 462 -14.81 -9.20 -15.39
CA GLU A 462 -13.62 -9.76 -14.75
C GLU A 462 -12.73 -10.54 -15.71
N MET A 463 -13.33 -11.19 -16.72
CA MET A 463 -12.59 -11.96 -17.73
C MET A 463 -11.63 -11.09 -18.53
N ALA A 464 -11.98 -9.82 -18.76
CA ALA A 464 -11.16 -8.87 -19.50
C ALA A 464 -9.86 -8.48 -18.77
N LEU A 465 -9.76 -8.77 -17.47
CA LEU A 465 -8.49 -8.62 -16.74
C LEU A 465 -7.54 -9.80 -16.97
N VAL A 466 -8.07 -10.97 -17.31
CA VAL A 466 -7.33 -12.25 -17.39
C VAL A 466 -6.94 -12.59 -18.82
N ASP A 467 -7.86 -12.44 -19.78
CA ASP A 467 -7.63 -12.74 -21.19
C ASP A 467 -7.90 -11.53 -22.11
N ASN A 468 -7.77 -11.76 -23.42
CA ASN A 468 -8.06 -10.77 -24.47
C ASN A 468 -9.33 -11.13 -25.26
N ALA A 469 -10.18 -12.00 -24.72
CA ALA A 469 -11.40 -12.39 -25.42
C ALA A 469 -12.35 -11.18 -25.56
N PRO A 470 -13.08 -11.08 -26.68
CA PRO A 470 -14.14 -10.08 -26.81
C PRO A 470 -15.19 -10.23 -25.70
N ARG A 471 -15.84 -9.12 -25.35
CA ARG A 471 -16.92 -9.10 -24.35
C ARG A 471 -18.01 -10.11 -24.76
N SER A 472 -18.41 -10.95 -23.81
CA SER A 472 -19.40 -12.01 -24.00
C SER A 472 -20.86 -11.53 -24.01
N ALA A 473 -21.10 -10.33 -23.48
CA ALA A 473 -22.40 -9.70 -23.35
C ALA A 473 -22.27 -8.17 -23.37
N SER A 474 -23.37 -7.49 -23.66
CA SER A 474 -23.54 -6.06 -23.50
C SER A 474 -24.05 -5.75 -22.10
N GLY A 475 -23.70 -4.56 -21.60
CA GLY A 475 -24.14 -4.05 -20.31
C GLY A 475 -24.66 -2.63 -20.47
N THR A 476 -25.88 -2.38 -20.01
CA THR A 476 -26.55 -1.08 -20.06
C THR A 476 -27.03 -0.67 -18.67
N ALA A 477 -26.92 0.61 -18.36
CA ALA A 477 -27.41 1.15 -17.11
C ALA A 477 -28.95 1.23 -17.15
N SER A 478 -29.65 0.53 -16.26
CA SER A 478 -31.13 0.54 -16.20
C SER A 478 -31.68 1.73 -15.42
N ALA A 479 -30.82 2.36 -14.62
CA ALA A 479 -31.03 3.65 -13.98
C ALA A 479 -29.69 4.42 -14.02
N THR A 480 -29.63 5.62 -13.45
CA THR A 480 -28.33 6.28 -13.21
C THR A 480 -27.45 5.35 -12.36
N ALA A 481 -26.26 5.03 -12.85
CA ALA A 481 -25.36 4.07 -12.22
C ALA A 481 -23.98 4.67 -12.02
N ARG A 482 -23.39 4.42 -10.86
CA ARG A 482 -22.03 4.84 -10.51
C ARG A 482 -21.15 3.61 -10.33
N LEU A 483 -20.08 3.52 -11.13
CA LEU A 483 -19.23 2.33 -11.18
C LEU A 483 -17.79 2.66 -10.80
N LEU A 484 -17.13 1.75 -10.07
CA LEU A 484 -15.67 1.71 -10.02
C LEU A 484 -15.15 0.89 -11.21
N VAL A 485 -14.12 1.39 -11.86
CA VAL A 485 -13.49 0.79 -13.03
C VAL A 485 -12.05 0.47 -12.68
N LEU A 486 -11.69 -0.81 -12.77
CA LEU A 486 -10.30 -1.26 -12.69
C LEU A 486 -9.84 -1.66 -14.09
N ARG A 487 -8.83 -0.97 -14.62
CA ARG A 487 -8.23 -1.33 -15.90
C ARG A 487 -7.22 -2.45 -15.71
N ARG A 488 -7.04 -3.27 -16.74
CA ARG A 488 -6.09 -4.38 -16.75
C ARG A 488 -4.66 -3.94 -16.50
N VAL A 489 -4.27 -2.79 -17.03
CA VAL A 489 -2.93 -2.23 -16.78
C VAL A 489 -2.73 -1.99 -15.29
N ASP A 490 -3.68 -1.34 -14.63
CA ASP A 490 -3.59 -1.05 -13.19
C ASP A 490 -3.65 -2.34 -12.35
N PHE A 491 -4.46 -3.31 -12.75
CA PHE A 491 -4.50 -4.65 -12.13
C PHE A 491 -3.16 -5.39 -12.24
N TYR A 492 -2.52 -5.36 -13.42
CA TYR A 492 -1.20 -5.97 -13.60
C TYR A 492 -0.11 -5.25 -12.83
N GLU A 493 -0.17 -3.93 -12.70
CA GLU A 493 0.76 -3.20 -11.85
C GLU A 493 0.63 -3.61 -10.38
N ILE A 494 -0.60 -3.78 -9.87
CA ILE A 494 -0.83 -4.35 -8.53
C ILE A 494 -0.19 -5.74 -8.43
N ILE A 495 -0.44 -6.61 -9.41
CA ILE A 495 0.07 -7.99 -9.39
C ILE A 495 1.60 -8.03 -9.34
N ARG A 496 2.25 -7.13 -10.08
CA ARG A 496 3.72 -7.09 -10.21
C ARG A 496 4.41 -6.42 -9.03
N SER A 497 3.75 -5.44 -8.39
CA SER A 497 4.34 -4.64 -7.32
C SER A 497 4.21 -5.29 -5.95
N GLU A 498 3.11 -6.01 -5.66
CA GLU A 498 2.77 -6.43 -4.30
C GLU A 498 2.36 -7.90 -4.22
N SER A 499 3.33 -8.81 -4.14
CA SER A 499 3.11 -10.26 -4.21
C SER A 499 2.04 -10.80 -3.25
N ALA A 500 1.97 -10.31 -2.02
CA ALA A 500 0.96 -10.72 -1.04
C ALA A 500 -0.47 -10.32 -1.44
N LEU A 501 -0.65 -9.08 -1.89
CA LEU A 501 -1.92 -8.57 -2.41
C LEU A 501 -2.33 -9.34 -3.68
N SER A 502 -1.38 -9.60 -4.57
CA SER A 502 -1.58 -10.38 -5.80
C SER A 502 -2.16 -11.75 -5.51
N VAL A 503 -1.60 -12.48 -4.55
CA VAL A 503 -2.08 -13.83 -4.20
C VAL A 503 -3.52 -13.76 -3.69
N LYS A 504 -3.85 -12.82 -2.81
CA LYS A 504 -5.22 -12.66 -2.28
C LYS A 504 -6.22 -12.29 -3.36
N LEU A 505 -5.87 -11.37 -4.26
CA LEU A 505 -6.72 -10.96 -5.37
C LEU A 505 -6.95 -12.10 -6.37
N LEU A 506 -5.88 -12.77 -6.79
CA LEU A 506 -5.97 -13.91 -7.71
C LEU A 506 -6.77 -15.05 -7.10
N TRP A 507 -6.55 -15.35 -5.81
CA TRP A 507 -7.34 -16.35 -5.09
C TRP A 507 -8.82 -15.99 -5.05
N SER A 508 -9.15 -14.74 -4.74
CA SER A 508 -10.53 -14.26 -4.71
C SER A 508 -11.19 -14.34 -6.09
N LEU A 509 -10.45 -13.99 -7.15
CA LEU A 509 -10.92 -14.09 -8.52
C LEU A 509 -11.20 -15.55 -8.92
N VAL A 510 -10.29 -16.48 -8.58
CA VAL A 510 -10.49 -17.92 -8.80
C VAL A 510 -11.73 -18.41 -8.06
N GLN A 511 -11.92 -18.04 -6.79
CA GLN A 511 -13.10 -18.43 -6.01
C GLN A 511 -14.40 -17.90 -6.62
N VAL A 512 -14.41 -16.65 -7.12
CA VAL A 512 -15.54 -16.07 -7.84
C VAL A 512 -15.83 -16.83 -9.13
N LEU A 513 -14.81 -17.08 -9.97
CA LEU A 513 -14.96 -17.81 -11.23
C LEU A 513 -15.46 -19.24 -11.01
N VAL A 514 -14.94 -19.94 -10.00
CA VAL A 514 -15.39 -21.29 -9.64
C VAL A 514 -16.85 -21.28 -9.18
N ARG A 515 -17.27 -20.30 -8.36
CA ARG A 515 -18.69 -20.15 -7.96
C ARG A 515 -19.59 -19.90 -9.17
N ARG A 516 -19.19 -19.02 -10.08
CA ARG A 516 -19.94 -18.75 -11.32
C ARG A 516 -20.05 -20.01 -12.19
N LEU A 517 -18.96 -20.73 -12.41
CA LEU A 517 -18.96 -21.96 -13.20
C LEU A 517 -19.90 -23.04 -12.63
N ARG A 518 -19.87 -23.25 -11.31
CA ARG A 518 -20.78 -24.18 -10.63
C ARG A 518 -22.24 -23.78 -10.80
N LYS A 519 -22.54 -22.48 -10.65
CA LYS A 519 -23.89 -21.94 -10.88
C LYS A 519 -24.35 -22.20 -12.31
N THR A 520 -23.55 -21.82 -13.31
CA THR A 520 -23.87 -22.05 -14.72
C THR A 520 -24.07 -23.53 -15.04
N THR A 521 -23.27 -24.43 -14.47
CA THR A 521 -23.44 -25.87 -14.66
C THR A 521 -24.74 -26.38 -14.04
N ALA A 522 -25.09 -25.90 -12.83
CA ALA A 522 -26.36 -26.24 -12.18
C ALA A 522 -27.57 -25.74 -12.99
N ASP A 523 -27.52 -24.49 -13.48
CA ASP A 523 -28.57 -23.89 -14.30
C ASP A 523 -28.76 -24.66 -15.62
N LEU A 524 -27.66 -25.03 -16.28
CA LEU A 524 -27.69 -25.85 -17.51
C LEU A 524 -28.25 -27.25 -17.28
N SER A 525 -27.88 -27.90 -16.17
CA SER A 525 -28.41 -29.21 -15.79
C SER A 525 -29.91 -29.14 -15.48
N GLY A 526 -30.36 -28.09 -14.79
CA GLY A 526 -31.78 -27.84 -14.53
C GLY A 526 -32.58 -27.62 -15.81
N ALA A 527 -32.09 -26.73 -16.69
CA ALA A 527 -32.75 -26.46 -17.98
C ALA A 527 -32.82 -27.70 -18.89
N ARG A 528 -31.79 -28.56 -18.88
CA ARG A 528 -31.84 -29.85 -19.60
C ARG A 528 -32.85 -30.83 -19.01
N ALA A 529 -33.04 -30.84 -17.70
CA ALA A 529 -34.04 -31.68 -17.04
C ALA A 529 -35.46 -31.20 -17.33
N GLU A 530 -35.69 -29.88 -17.34
CA GLU A 530 -36.98 -29.26 -17.72
C GLU A 530 -37.29 -29.47 -19.21
N ALA A 531 -36.29 -29.38 -20.09
CA ALA A 531 -36.46 -29.66 -21.51
C ALA A 531 -36.68 -31.16 -21.82
N ALA A 532 -36.41 -32.06 -20.88
CA ALA A 532 -36.63 -33.50 -21.00
C ALA A 532 -38.01 -33.94 -20.46
N LEU A 533 -39.03 -33.06 -20.53
CA LEU A 533 -40.42 -33.46 -20.32
C LEU A 533 -40.85 -34.49 -21.38
N PRO A 534 -41.65 -35.52 -21.02
CA PRO A 534 -42.07 -36.55 -21.98
C PRO A 534 -42.92 -35.93 -23.09
N ASP A 535 -42.65 -36.40 -24.30
CA ASP A 535 -43.42 -36.12 -25.51
C ASP A 535 -44.89 -36.53 -25.31
N LEU A 536 -45.78 -35.56 -25.06
CA LEU A 536 -47.23 -35.77 -24.93
C LEU A 536 -47.92 -36.16 -26.25
N THR A 537 -47.16 -36.48 -27.32
CA THR A 537 -47.75 -36.97 -28.56
C THR A 537 -48.04 -38.47 -28.57
N SER A 538 -47.63 -39.23 -27.55
CA SER A 538 -47.97 -40.67 -27.46
C SER A 538 -49.44 -40.95 -27.08
N ASP A 539 -50.15 -39.99 -26.49
CA ASP A 539 -51.55 -40.16 -26.06
C ASP A 539 -52.57 -39.62 -27.07
N ALA A 540 -52.12 -39.10 -28.22
CA ALA A 540 -53.00 -38.49 -29.24
C ALA A 540 -53.27 -39.38 -30.46
N PHE A 541 -52.74 -40.61 -30.51
CA PHE A 541 -52.87 -41.53 -31.66
C PHE A 541 -53.39 -42.93 -31.33
N ASP A 542 -54.13 -43.10 -30.23
CA ASP A 542 -54.73 -44.40 -29.88
C ASP A 542 -56.27 -44.36 -29.89
N ASP A 543 -56.86 -43.62 -30.83
CA ASP A 543 -58.32 -43.61 -31.01
C ASP A 543 -58.75 -43.51 -32.48
N THR A 544 -58.49 -44.59 -33.25
CA THR A 544 -59.20 -45.03 -34.48
C THR A 544 -58.51 -46.32 -34.94
N THR A 545 -59.08 -47.52 -35.00
CA THR A 545 -60.41 -47.96 -35.40
C THR A 545 -60.68 -49.38 -34.86
N SER A 546 -61.73 -49.53 -34.05
CA SER A 546 -62.56 -50.75 -34.04
C SER A 546 -63.90 -50.39 -34.64
N ASN A 547 -64.12 -50.72 -35.93
CA ASN A 547 -65.46 -51.01 -36.43
C ASN A 547 -65.42 -51.71 -37.80
N ARG A 548 -65.91 -52.96 -37.80
CA ARG A 548 -66.30 -53.86 -38.91
C ARG A 548 -65.22 -54.63 -39.66
#